data_AF-A0A523PEK6-F1
#
_entry.id   AF-A0A523PEK6-F1
#
_cell.length_a   1.000
_cell.length_b   1.000
_cell.length_c   1.000
_cell.angle_alpha   90.00
_cell.angle_beta   90.00
_cell.angle_gamma   90.00
#
_symmetry.space_group_name_H-M   'P 1'
#
loop_
_entity.id
_entity.type
_entity.pdbx_description
1 polymer ?
#
loop_
_entity_poly.entity_id
_entity_poly.type
_entity_poly.pdbx_seq_one_letter_code
_entity_poly.pdbx_strand_id
1 'polypeptide(L)'
;MKAPAQESFLLRATMPIPPGVHFDADLLVPYRVVDSDGTYAPTQVETVTRYPSAQDGVDVVELIARVHRPDGVAAGERADYTVLHLAHQADNYRDNADVRALLATPGALTLRTRDVYGNVYDADLFREIREDSSRAVYLRKGELAKQIRVHQVLRPLGSPSNSLPHMMGVHAFITQWAEEPFISLDLHVHNALDGNDQHDPSDDALDKIYFDSLDLRVPVGWSVMQAFANPYFGSGSDQGGWRTYPLVKAMSNGKMHMMPRQAHFVRRLMIVKDGHQSRARMHLTEGNLAFSQRGTAPGGYSLWSWWNEETARYYPQSHRLPSLDHVGLESIAQGLSSKLAQRMASLANGTSGSYPLNSPGLGWAHPWGV
;
A
#
# COMPACT_ATOMS: atom_id res chain seq x y z
N MET A 1 -18.06 -9.01 -3.12
CA MET A 1 -16.73 -9.38 -2.53
C MET A 1 -16.86 -10.65 -1.70
N LYS A 2 -15.77 -11.24 -1.20
CA LYS A 2 -15.86 -12.24 -0.11
C LYS A 2 -15.88 -11.51 1.23
N ALA A 3 -16.85 -11.82 2.09
CA ALA A 3 -17.01 -11.19 3.39
C ALA A 3 -15.81 -11.51 4.29
N PRO A 4 -15.22 -10.51 4.99
CA PRO A 4 -14.12 -10.77 5.91
C PRO A 4 -14.60 -11.46 7.20
N ALA A 5 -13.64 -11.91 8.00
CA ALA A 5 -13.93 -12.51 9.30
C ALA A 5 -14.46 -11.49 10.31
N GLN A 6 -13.99 -10.25 10.21
CA GLN A 6 -14.39 -9.13 11.06
C GLN A 6 -15.81 -8.67 10.71
N GLU A 7 -16.61 -8.39 11.74
CA GLU A 7 -17.96 -7.85 11.56
C GLU A 7 -17.91 -6.43 11.00
N SER A 8 -17.17 -5.51 11.62
CA SER A 8 -16.96 -4.15 11.11
C SER A 8 -15.59 -3.99 10.45
N PHE A 9 -15.57 -3.48 9.23
CA PHE A 9 -14.36 -3.34 8.41
C PHE A 9 -14.44 -2.16 7.41
N LEU A 10 -13.29 -1.76 6.86
CA LEU A 10 -13.25 -0.79 5.77
C LEU A 10 -13.40 -1.50 4.43
N LEU A 11 -14.55 -1.38 3.78
CA LEU A 11 -14.75 -1.75 2.38
C LEU A 11 -13.93 -0.84 1.48
N ARG A 12 -13.25 -1.40 0.47
CA ARG A 12 -12.62 -0.64 -0.62
C ARG A 12 -13.11 -1.15 -1.95
N ALA A 13 -13.45 -0.28 -2.89
CA ALA A 13 -13.89 -0.69 -4.23
C ALA A 13 -13.50 0.35 -5.27
N THR A 14 -13.27 -0.07 -6.51
CA THR A 14 -13.20 0.85 -7.65
C THR A 14 -14.49 0.81 -8.46
N MET A 15 -14.99 1.99 -8.82
CA MET A 15 -16.23 2.17 -9.56
C MET A 15 -15.95 3.08 -10.77
N PRO A 16 -16.27 2.64 -12.00
CA PRO A 16 -16.24 3.51 -13.16
C PRO A 16 -17.44 4.46 -13.16
N ILE A 17 -17.24 5.64 -13.73
CA ILE A 17 -18.20 6.75 -13.71
C ILE A 17 -18.38 7.29 -15.14
N PRO A 18 -19.61 7.69 -15.53
CA PRO A 18 -19.84 8.32 -16.84
C PRO A 18 -19.14 9.69 -16.97
N PRO A 19 -18.89 10.18 -18.19
CA PRO A 19 -18.39 11.53 -18.43
C PRO A 19 -19.26 12.62 -17.79
N GLY A 20 -18.65 13.75 -17.45
CA GLY A 20 -19.32 14.94 -16.90
C GLY A 20 -19.48 14.92 -15.39
N VAL A 21 -18.87 13.97 -14.69
CA VAL A 21 -18.83 13.94 -13.23
C VAL A 21 -17.56 14.63 -12.73
N HIS A 22 -17.75 15.70 -11.98
CA HIS A 22 -16.69 16.49 -11.36
C HIS A 22 -16.84 16.44 -9.85
N PHE A 23 -15.72 16.29 -9.14
CA PHE A 23 -15.67 16.46 -7.69
C PHE A 23 -14.94 17.76 -7.40
N ASP A 24 -15.60 18.65 -6.69
CA ASP A 24 -14.93 19.79 -6.09
C ASP A 24 -14.23 19.30 -4.82
N ALA A 25 -12.95 19.63 -4.68
CA ALA A 25 -12.11 19.14 -3.58
C ALA A 25 -12.62 19.58 -2.18
N ASP A 26 -13.48 20.60 -2.12
CA ASP A 26 -13.93 21.25 -0.89
C ASP A 26 -15.45 21.13 -0.64
N LEU A 27 -16.22 20.50 -1.54
CA LEU A 27 -17.68 20.51 -1.50
C LEU A 27 -18.26 19.12 -1.76
N LEU A 28 -18.62 18.46 -0.67
CA LEU A 28 -19.38 17.21 -0.58
C LEU A 28 -18.70 15.96 -1.17
N VAL A 29 -18.79 14.86 -0.43
CA VAL A 29 -18.54 13.53 -0.96
C VAL A 29 -19.78 13.11 -1.76
N PRO A 30 -19.66 12.75 -3.04
CA PRO A 30 -20.81 12.56 -3.95
C PRO A 30 -21.56 11.24 -3.73
N TYR A 31 -20.90 10.22 -3.18
CA TYR A 31 -21.45 8.87 -3.09
C TYR A 31 -21.49 8.37 -1.66
N ARG A 32 -22.53 7.59 -1.35
CA ARG A 32 -22.65 6.85 -0.10
C ARG A 32 -22.75 5.36 -0.34
N VAL A 33 -22.11 4.59 0.53
CA VAL A 33 -22.35 3.15 0.64
C VAL A 33 -23.49 2.91 1.64
N VAL A 34 -24.40 2.01 1.29
CA VAL A 34 -25.45 1.53 2.18
C VAL A 34 -24.90 0.32 2.93
N ASP A 35 -24.94 0.39 4.26
CA ASP A 35 -24.51 -0.68 5.14
C ASP A 35 -25.54 -1.83 5.17
N SER A 36 -25.19 -2.96 5.77
CA SER A 36 -26.04 -4.15 5.78
C SER A 36 -27.36 -3.98 6.54
N ASP A 37 -27.43 -3.04 7.47
CA ASP A 37 -28.64 -2.68 8.22
C ASP A 37 -29.52 -1.67 7.49
N GLY A 38 -29.13 -1.25 6.28
CA GLY A 38 -29.82 -0.24 5.47
C GLY A 38 -29.47 1.20 5.81
N THR A 39 -28.57 1.45 6.78
CA THR A 39 -28.11 2.79 7.11
C THR A 39 -27.02 3.27 6.14
N TYR A 40 -26.68 4.56 6.20
CA TYR A 40 -25.64 5.13 5.37
C TYR A 40 -24.28 5.05 6.07
N ALA A 41 -23.37 4.27 5.49
CA ALA A 41 -22.01 4.16 5.98
C ALA A 41 -21.23 5.49 5.82
N PRO A 42 -20.32 5.82 6.75
CA PRO A 42 -19.22 6.74 6.47
C PRO A 42 -18.54 6.30 5.17
N THR A 43 -18.35 7.24 4.25
CA THR A 43 -17.89 6.99 2.89
C THR A 43 -16.95 8.11 2.44
N GLN A 44 -15.78 7.71 1.96
CA GLN A 44 -14.79 8.55 1.30
C GLN A 44 -14.68 8.15 -0.17
N VAL A 45 -14.50 9.14 -1.04
CA VAL A 45 -14.32 8.97 -2.48
C VAL A 45 -12.97 9.56 -2.87
N GLU A 46 -12.15 8.80 -3.60
CA GLU A 46 -10.87 9.25 -4.14
C GLU A 46 -10.89 9.13 -5.67
N THR A 47 -10.35 10.14 -6.35
CA THR A 47 -10.16 10.07 -7.82
C THR A 47 -9.01 9.13 -8.12
N VAL A 48 -9.23 8.11 -8.95
CA VAL A 48 -8.19 7.16 -9.37
C VAL A 48 -7.60 7.58 -10.72
N THR A 49 -8.48 7.87 -11.68
CA THR A 49 -8.10 8.35 -13.02
C THR A 49 -9.07 9.44 -13.48
N ARG A 50 -8.77 10.08 -14.60
CA ARG A 50 -9.62 11.09 -15.23
C ARG A 50 -9.75 10.79 -16.73
N TYR A 51 -10.84 11.25 -17.31
CA TYR A 51 -10.98 11.26 -18.76
C TYR A 51 -9.87 12.11 -19.41
N PRO A 52 -9.46 11.79 -20.65
CA PRO A 52 -8.44 12.57 -21.36
C PRO A 52 -8.83 14.05 -21.54
N SER A 53 -10.13 14.33 -21.73
CA SER A 53 -10.66 15.69 -21.74
C SER A 53 -10.97 16.13 -20.31
N ALA A 54 -10.43 17.28 -19.91
CA ALA A 54 -10.70 17.85 -18.58
C ALA A 54 -12.19 18.16 -18.35
N GLN A 55 -12.95 18.43 -19.43
CA GLN A 55 -14.39 18.68 -19.38
C GLN A 55 -15.22 17.44 -19.06
N ASP A 56 -14.67 16.24 -19.29
CA ASP A 56 -15.36 14.99 -19.03
C ASP A 56 -15.16 14.50 -17.58
N GLY A 57 -14.25 15.13 -16.83
CA GLY A 57 -14.11 14.92 -15.39
C GLY A 57 -13.43 13.58 -15.03
N VAL A 58 -13.97 12.93 -14.00
CA VAL A 58 -13.42 11.68 -13.44
C VAL A 58 -14.04 10.46 -14.12
N ASP A 59 -13.22 9.47 -14.49
CA ASP A 59 -13.68 8.22 -15.10
C ASP A 59 -13.70 7.04 -14.13
N VAL A 60 -12.82 7.03 -13.11
CA VAL A 60 -12.76 5.99 -12.08
C VAL A 60 -12.53 6.60 -10.71
N VAL A 61 -13.32 6.16 -9.74
CA VAL A 61 -13.11 6.46 -8.32
C VAL A 61 -12.80 5.22 -7.51
N GLU A 62 -12.12 5.43 -6.39
CA GLU A 62 -12.08 4.49 -5.28
C GLU A 62 -13.07 4.94 -4.21
N LEU A 63 -13.95 4.02 -3.82
CA LEU A 63 -14.84 4.14 -2.68
C LEU A 63 -14.21 3.45 -1.48
N ILE A 64 -14.17 4.14 -0.35
CA ILE A 64 -13.75 3.60 0.93
C ILE A 64 -14.93 3.81 1.89
N ALA A 65 -15.41 2.76 2.54
CA ALA A 65 -16.54 2.88 3.46
C ALA A 65 -16.38 1.99 4.69
N ARG A 66 -16.87 2.45 5.84
CA ARG A 66 -16.94 1.64 7.07
C ARG A 66 -18.27 0.90 7.10
N VAL A 67 -18.24 -0.42 6.94
CA VAL A 67 -19.45 -1.25 6.83
C VAL A 67 -19.41 -2.44 7.80
N HIS A 68 -20.56 -3.07 7.98
CA HIS A 68 -20.76 -4.31 8.69
C HIS A 68 -21.01 -5.47 7.73
N ARG A 69 -20.48 -6.64 8.08
CA ARG A 69 -20.81 -7.89 7.39
C ARG A 69 -22.31 -8.15 7.50
N PRO A 70 -23.02 -8.48 6.40
CA PRO A 70 -24.46 -8.71 6.48
C PRO A 70 -24.83 -9.87 7.40
N ASP A 71 -25.99 -9.74 8.05
CA ASP A 71 -26.52 -10.76 8.93
C ASP A 71 -26.70 -12.09 8.21
N GLY A 72 -26.25 -13.18 8.85
CA GLY A 72 -26.30 -14.53 8.29
C GLY A 72 -25.25 -14.83 7.22
N VAL A 73 -24.46 -13.85 6.76
CA VAL A 73 -23.36 -14.08 5.83
C VAL A 73 -22.10 -14.47 6.60
N ALA A 74 -21.60 -15.68 6.36
CA ALA A 74 -20.39 -16.17 7.01
C ALA A 74 -19.12 -15.57 6.38
N ALA A 75 -18.02 -15.59 7.13
CA ALA A 75 -16.71 -15.21 6.60
C ALA A 75 -16.35 -16.05 5.37
N GLY A 76 -15.93 -15.39 4.28
CA GLY A 76 -15.58 -16.02 3.01
C GLY A 76 -16.74 -16.17 2.02
N GLU A 77 -17.99 -16.00 2.46
CA GLU A 77 -19.17 -15.98 1.58
C GLU A 77 -19.26 -14.67 0.80
N ARG A 78 -20.09 -14.66 -0.26
CA ARG A 78 -20.27 -13.45 -1.05
C ARG A 78 -21.13 -12.44 -0.29
N ALA A 79 -20.65 -11.21 -0.23
CA ALA A 79 -21.40 -10.05 0.22
C ALA A 79 -21.38 -8.96 -0.85
N ASP A 80 -22.51 -8.26 -0.98
CA ASP A 80 -22.70 -7.13 -1.89
C ASP A 80 -23.17 -5.91 -1.07
N TYR A 81 -22.74 -4.72 -1.49
CA TYR A 81 -23.12 -3.45 -0.88
C TYR A 81 -23.62 -2.50 -1.97
N THR A 82 -24.61 -1.68 -1.64
CA THR A 82 -25.21 -0.73 -2.57
C THR A 82 -24.48 0.60 -2.49
N VAL A 83 -24.22 1.22 -3.64
CA VAL A 83 -23.69 2.58 -3.74
C VAL A 83 -24.80 3.50 -4.26
N LEU A 84 -25.02 4.61 -3.58
CA LEU A 84 -26.00 5.62 -3.96
C LEU A 84 -25.29 6.92 -4.36
N HIS A 85 -25.83 7.59 -5.37
CA HIS A 85 -25.49 8.98 -5.66
C HIS A 85 -26.27 9.89 -4.71
N LEU A 86 -25.67 10.17 -3.56
CA LEU A 86 -26.25 10.95 -2.48
C LEU A 86 -25.14 11.77 -1.84
N ALA A 87 -25.04 13.04 -2.22
CA ALA A 87 -23.97 13.90 -1.75
C ALA A 87 -24.09 14.20 -0.24
N HIS A 88 -22.97 14.17 0.48
CA HIS A 88 -22.90 14.47 1.91
C HIS A 88 -21.63 15.22 2.30
N GLN A 89 -21.66 15.89 3.45
CA GLN A 89 -20.46 16.46 4.04
C GLN A 89 -19.60 15.33 4.62
N ALA A 90 -18.30 15.34 4.30
CA ALA A 90 -17.34 14.46 4.95
C ALA A 90 -17.25 14.81 6.44
N ASP A 91 -17.17 13.81 7.29
CA ASP A 91 -16.84 13.98 8.69
C ASP A 91 -15.34 14.27 8.86
N ASN A 92 -14.96 14.69 10.06
CA ASN A 92 -13.56 14.80 10.42
C ASN A 92 -12.92 13.41 10.53
N TYR A 93 -11.73 13.26 9.95
CA TYR A 93 -10.93 12.05 10.14
C TYR A 93 -10.68 11.76 11.61
N ARG A 94 -11.00 10.54 12.04
CA ARG A 94 -10.80 10.08 13.41
C ARG A 94 -9.50 9.29 13.53
N ASP A 95 -8.47 9.90 14.12
CA ASP A 95 -7.22 9.17 14.35
C ASP A 95 -7.40 8.10 15.43
N ASN A 96 -6.68 6.99 15.26
CA ASN A 96 -6.42 6.06 16.34
C ASN A 96 -5.31 6.61 17.26
N ALA A 97 -5.52 6.57 18.59
CA ALA A 97 -4.59 7.15 19.56
C ALA A 97 -3.20 6.49 19.54
N ASP A 98 -3.13 5.17 19.34
CA ASP A 98 -1.85 4.44 19.26
C ASP A 98 -1.08 4.84 18.00
N VAL A 99 -1.76 4.93 16.85
CA VAL A 99 -1.13 5.38 15.59
C VAL A 99 -0.66 6.82 15.70
N ARG A 100 -1.45 7.70 16.32
CA ARG A 100 -1.04 9.09 16.58
C ARG A 100 0.22 9.13 17.45
N ALA A 101 0.28 8.32 18.51
CA ALA A 101 1.44 8.24 19.38
C ALA A 101 2.68 7.68 18.65
N LEU A 102 2.51 6.66 17.81
CA LEU A 102 3.57 6.11 16.96
C LEU A 102 4.16 7.21 16.05
N LEU A 103 3.30 7.92 15.32
CA LEU A 103 3.72 8.97 14.40
C LEU A 103 4.15 10.27 15.07
N ALA A 104 3.88 10.44 16.37
CA ALA A 104 4.44 11.52 17.18
C ALA A 104 5.81 11.16 17.79
N THR A 105 6.15 9.87 17.89
CA THR A 105 7.39 9.41 18.53
C THR A 105 8.59 9.51 17.59
N PRO A 106 9.63 10.33 17.91
CA PRO A 106 10.84 10.41 17.10
C PRO A 106 11.54 9.05 16.96
N GLY A 107 11.99 8.72 15.74
CA GLY A 107 12.68 7.46 15.46
C GLY A 107 11.80 6.21 15.51
N ALA A 108 10.47 6.37 15.49
CA ALA A 108 9.52 5.25 15.52
C ALA A 108 9.33 4.52 14.20
N LEU A 109 9.71 5.15 13.09
CA LEU A 109 9.71 4.55 11.77
C LEU A 109 11.08 4.81 11.15
N THR A 110 12.12 4.15 11.66
CA THR A 110 13.50 4.39 11.20
C THR A 110 14.00 3.25 10.35
N LEU A 111 14.43 3.56 9.12
CA LEU A 111 15.24 2.63 8.33
C LEU A 111 16.70 2.73 8.73
N ARG A 112 17.39 1.59 8.78
CA ARG A 112 18.81 1.51 9.11
C ARG A 112 19.53 0.47 8.26
N THR A 113 20.79 0.75 7.95
CA THR A 113 21.67 -0.13 7.18
C THR A 113 23.12 0.09 7.59
N ARG A 114 24.03 -0.80 7.20
CA ARG A 114 25.48 -0.58 7.32
C ARG A 114 26.21 -0.78 5.99
N ASP A 115 27.33 -0.07 5.84
CA ASP A 115 28.24 -0.23 4.70
C ASP A 115 29.32 -1.30 4.94
N VAL A 116 30.25 -1.42 3.99
CA VAL A 116 31.40 -2.34 4.04
C VAL A 116 32.37 -2.07 5.19
N TYR A 117 32.37 -0.87 5.75
CA TYR A 117 33.24 -0.45 6.86
C TYR A 117 32.52 -0.50 8.20
N GLY A 118 31.24 -0.89 8.22
CA GLY A 118 30.39 -0.96 9.41
C GLY A 118 29.77 0.37 9.82
N ASN A 119 29.90 1.43 9.00
CA ASN A 119 29.25 2.71 9.23
C ASN A 119 27.74 2.54 9.15
N VAL A 120 27.02 3.09 10.14
CA VAL A 120 25.57 3.01 10.21
C VAL A 120 24.96 4.18 9.46
N TYR A 121 23.94 3.92 8.65
CA TYR A 121 23.13 4.95 8.01
C TYR A 121 21.68 4.80 8.46
N ASP A 122 21.01 5.91 8.72
CA ASP A 122 19.59 5.87 9.05
C ASP A 122 18.77 7.03 8.48
N ALA A 123 17.45 6.81 8.47
CA ALA A 123 16.44 7.78 8.10
C ALA A 123 15.17 7.53 8.93
N ASP A 124 14.73 8.54 9.70
CA ASP A 124 13.39 8.54 10.29
C ASP A 124 12.39 8.98 9.23
N LEU A 125 11.60 8.01 8.76
CA LEU A 125 10.68 8.14 7.65
C LEU A 125 9.61 9.22 7.87
N PHE A 126 9.32 9.59 9.12
CA PHE A 126 8.27 10.57 9.43
C PHE A 126 8.80 11.87 10.02
N ARG A 127 10.13 12.03 10.12
CA ARG A 127 10.76 13.18 10.77
C ARG A 127 10.32 14.52 10.18
N GLU A 128 10.42 14.68 8.86
CA GLU A 128 10.12 15.97 8.21
C GLU A 128 8.69 16.42 8.45
N ILE A 129 7.72 15.50 8.39
CA ILE A 129 6.31 15.81 8.63
C ILE A 129 6.04 16.17 10.10
N ARG A 130 6.76 15.51 11.01
CA ARG A 130 6.67 15.73 12.45
C ARG A 130 7.23 17.11 12.83
N GLU A 131 8.31 17.54 12.18
CA GLU A 131 8.96 18.83 12.39
C GLU A 131 8.22 19.97 11.67
N ASP A 132 7.73 19.71 10.45
CA ASP A 132 6.98 20.66 9.63
C ASP A 132 5.90 19.97 8.80
N SER A 133 4.68 20.02 9.33
CA SER A 133 3.50 19.42 8.67
C SER A 133 3.16 20.03 7.30
N SER A 134 3.66 21.23 6.97
CA SER A 134 3.42 21.87 5.67
C SER A 134 4.14 21.17 4.53
N ARG A 135 5.18 20.37 4.83
CA ARG A 135 5.91 19.55 3.86
C ARG A 135 5.17 18.26 3.48
N ALA A 136 4.01 17.98 4.10
CA ALA A 136 3.24 16.79 3.82
C ALA A 136 2.58 16.83 2.44
N VAL A 137 3.01 15.92 1.56
CA VAL A 137 2.36 15.66 0.29
C VAL A 137 1.28 14.60 0.51
N TYR A 138 0.03 15.05 0.62
CA TYR A 138 -1.12 14.15 0.72
C TYR A 138 -1.48 13.61 -0.66
N LEU A 139 -1.52 12.29 -0.77
CA LEU A 139 -2.06 11.60 -1.95
C LEU A 139 -3.54 11.24 -1.77
N ARG A 140 -3.98 11.12 -0.51
CA ARG A 140 -5.37 10.90 -0.10
C ARG A 140 -5.60 11.66 1.20
N LYS A 141 -6.76 12.29 1.34
CA LYS A 141 -7.10 13.06 2.54
C LYS A 141 -8.61 13.12 2.73
N GLY A 142 -9.17 12.05 3.27
CA GLY A 142 -10.59 12.02 3.64
C GLY A 142 -10.82 11.52 5.06
N GLU A 143 -12.09 11.25 5.37
CA GLU A 143 -12.58 10.87 6.69
C GLU A 143 -12.16 9.45 7.15
N LEU A 144 -11.88 8.55 6.21
CA LEU A 144 -11.56 7.13 6.49
C LEU A 144 -10.11 6.74 6.20
N ALA A 145 -9.43 7.47 5.31
CA ALA A 145 -8.05 7.21 4.95
C ALA A 145 -7.29 8.50 4.65
N LYS A 146 -6.06 8.57 5.16
CA LYS A 146 -5.08 9.60 4.82
C LYS A 146 -3.82 8.92 4.34
N GLN A 147 -3.34 9.28 3.15
CA GLN A 147 -2.07 8.79 2.63
C GLN A 147 -1.12 9.96 2.42
N ILE A 148 0.06 9.84 3.01
CA ILE A 148 1.13 10.84 2.92
C ILE A 148 2.30 10.20 2.19
N ARG A 149 2.90 10.94 1.26
CA ARG A 149 4.17 10.61 0.64
C ARG A 149 5.27 11.50 1.21
N VAL A 150 6.37 10.87 1.60
CA VAL A 150 7.60 11.53 2.05
C VAL A 150 8.79 10.92 1.33
N HIS A 151 9.83 11.71 1.14
CA HIS A 151 11.12 11.23 0.67
C HIS A 151 12.15 11.44 1.77
N GLN A 152 13.02 10.46 1.97
CA GLN A 152 14.14 10.56 2.90
C GLN A 152 15.38 9.92 2.27
N VAL A 153 16.54 10.32 2.75
CA VAL A 153 17.83 9.74 2.36
C VAL A 153 18.50 9.17 3.60
N LEU A 154 18.95 7.92 3.53
CA LEU A 154 19.69 7.30 4.63
C LEU A 154 21.08 7.95 4.73
N ARG A 155 21.31 8.72 5.79
CA ARG A 155 22.53 9.49 6.04
C ARG A 155 23.39 8.82 7.11
N PRO A 156 24.73 8.99 7.08
CA PRO A 156 25.60 8.38 8.06
C PRO A 156 25.26 8.91 9.46
N LEU A 157 25.17 7.99 10.43
CA LEU A 157 24.91 8.32 11.81
C LEU A 157 26.19 8.86 12.45
N GLY A 158 26.18 10.12 12.87
CA GLY A 158 27.34 10.82 13.42
C GLY A 158 28.27 11.36 12.33
N SER A 159 29.58 11.28 12.55
CA SER A 159 30.59 11.73 11.58
C SER A 159 31.70 10.69 11.41
N PRO A 160 31.36 9.48 10.92
CA PRO A 160 32.34 8.42 10.71
C PRO A 160 33.40 8.80 9.66
N SER A 161 34.62 8.30 9.82
CA SER A 161 35.64 8.38 8.77
C SER A 161 35.35 7.34 7.67
N ASN A 162 35.65 7.69 6.42
CA ASN A 162 35.47 6.82 5.24
C ASN A 162 34.02 6.37 4.95
N SER A 163 33.01 7.14 5.39
CA SER A 163 31.63 6.90 4.98
C SER A 163 31.33 7.51 3.62
N LEU A 164 30.45 6.86 2.85
CA LEU A 164 29.69 7.51 1.77
C LEU A 164 28.86 8.68 2.33
N PRO A 165 28.58 9.73 1.52
CA PRO A 165 27.76 10.86 1.97
C PRO A 165 26.31 10.45 2.32
N HIS A 166 25.81 9.38 1.69
CA HIS A 166 24.53 8.74 1.97
C HIS A 166 24.55 7.29 1.47
N MET A 167 23.47 6.54 1.72
CA MET A 167 23.29 5.17 1.21
C MET A 167 22.17 5.07 0.17
N MET A 168 20.91 4.94 0.59
CA MET A 168 19.75 4.81 -0.31
C MET A 168 18.79 5.98 -0.09
N GLY A 169 18.12 6.39 -1.16
CA GLY A 169 16.90 7.18 -1.06
C GLY A 169 15.69 6.28 -0.82
N VAL A 170 14.67 6.81 -0.16
CA VAL A 170 13.41 6.11 0.08
C VAL A 170 12.23 7.06 -0.09
N HIS A 171 11.30 6.70 -0.96
CA HIS A 171 9.94 7.24 -0.90
C HIS A 171 9.11 6.34 0.01
N ALA A 172 8.58 6.89 1.09
CA ALA A 172 7.66 6.19 1.97
C ALA A 172 6.23 6.72 1.74
N PHE A 173 5.30 5.80 1.54
CA PHE A 173 3.87 6.06 1.43
C PHE A 173 3.20 5.50 2.68
N ILE A 174 2.80 6.40 3.57
CA ILE A 174 2.21 6.05 4.86
C ILE A 174 0.71 6.26 4.76
N THR A 175 -0.05 5.18 4.86
CA THR A 175 -1.51 5.24 4.88
C THR A 175 -2.03 4.98 6.28
N GLN A 176 -2.69 5.98 6.85
CA GLN A 176 -3.44 5.86 8.09
C GLN A 176 -4.90 5.55 7.75
N TRP A 177 -5.47 4.60 8.47
CA TRP A 177 -6.87 4.22 8.35
C TRP A 177 -7.61 4.67 9.60
N ALA A 178 -8.76 5.34 9.44
CA ALA A 178 -9.48 5.93 10.56
C ALA A 178 -9.82 4.85 11.60
N GLU A 179 -9.58 5.17 12.87
CA GLU A 179 -9.82 4.30 14.03
C GLU A 179 -9.03 2.97 14.05
N GLU A 180 -8.24 2.66 13.02
CA GLU A 180 -7.46 1.41 12.98
C GLU A 180 -6.12 1.55 13.72
N PRO A 181 -5.72 0.53 14.52
CA PRO A 181 -4.47 0.53 15.27
C PRO A 181 -3.28 0.03 14.42
N PHE A 182 -3.25 0.43 13.15
CA PHE A 182 -2.18 0.10 12.21
C PHE A 182 -2.07 1.12 11.08
N ILE A 183 -0.93 1.13 10.41
CA ILE A 183 -0.69 1.88 9.18
C ILE A 183 -0.22 0.94 8.07
N SER A 184 -0.57 1.27 6.83
CA SER A 184 0.13 0.71 5.66
C SER A 184 1.40 1.51 5.42
N LEU A 185 2.50 0.82 5.13
CA LEU A 185 3.78 1.43 4.78
C LEU A 185 4.30 0.79 3.50
N ASP A 186 4.20 1.51 2.38
CA ASP A 186 4.87 1.13 1.14
C ASP A 186 6.19 1.91 1.03
N LEU A 187 7.29 1.19 0.88
CA LEU A 187 8.64 1.73 0.74
C LEU A 187 9.12 1.51 -0.69
N HIS A 188 9.51 2.57 -1.37
CA HIS A 188 10.21 2.53 -2.64
C HIS A 188 11.65 2.97 -2.38
N VAL A 189 12.53 1.98 -2.23
CA VAL A 189 13.94 2.20 -1.90
C VAL A 189 14.74 2.23 -3.20
N HIS A 190 15.61 3.22 -3.37
CA HIS A 190 16.31 3.47 -4.63
C HIS A 190 17.76 3.95 -4.43
N ASN A 191 18.59 3.68 -5.44
CA ASN A 191 19.91 4.29 -5.62
C ASN A 191 19.85 5.14 -6.89
N ALA A 192 19.00 6.17 -6.88
CA ALA A 192 18.65 6.95 -8.08
C ALA A 192 18.60 8.45 -7.80
N LEU A 193 19.41 8.92 -6.86
CA LEU A 193 19.66 10.36 -6.67
C LEU A 193 20.43 10.89 -7.89
N ASP A 194 20.13 12.11 -8.30
CA ASP A 194 20.55 12.65 -9.59
C ASP A 194 21.75 13.60 -9.51
N GLY A 195 22.09 14.09 -8.32
CA GLY A 195 23.17 15.05 -8.09
C GLY A 195 22.85 16.43 -8.65
N ASN A 196 21.56 16.75 -8.81
CA ASN A 196 21.14 18.04 -9.33
C ASN A 196 21.46 19.18 -8.36
N ASP A 197 21.38 18.93 -7.04
CA ASP A 197 21.84 19.88 -6.03
C ASP A 197 23.33 19.67 -5.69
N GLN A 198 24.19 20.46 -6.33
CA GLN A 198 25.64 20.43 -6.12
C GLN A 198 26.10 20.88 -4.72
N HIS A 199 25.19 21.41 -3.88
CA HIS A 199 25.49 21.86 -2.53
C HIS A 199 25.02 20.87 -1.45
N ASP A 200 24.30 19.81 -1.82
CA ASP A 200 23.86 18.77 -0.91
C ASP A 200 24.48 17.41 -1.31
N PRO A 201 25.57 16.97 -0.65
CA PRO A 201 26.17 15.66 -0.90
C PRO A 201 25.21 14.47 -0.69
N SER A 202 24.07 14.67 -0.01
CA SER A 202 23.04 13.65 0.11
C SER A 202 22.20 13.45 -1.16
N ASP A 203 22.39 14.30 -2.18
CA ASP A 203 21.80 14.17 -3.52
C ASP A 203 22.80 13.59 -4.54
N ASP A 204 24.06 13.39 -4.18
CA ASP A 204 25.10 12.90 -5.11
C ASP A 204 24.69 11.60 -5.84
N ALA A 205 24.93 11.52 -7.14
CA ALA A 205 24.68 10.29 -7.89
C ALA A 205 25.75 9.23 -7.61
N LEU A 206 25.46 8.25 -6.74
CA LEU A 206 26.33 7.12 -6.45
C LEU A 206 26.20 6.00 -7.50
N ASP A 207 27.32 5.39 -7.91
CA ASP A 207 27.30 4.28 -8.87
C ASP A 207 26.76 3.00 -8.25
N LYS A 208 27.56 2.27 -7.46
CA LYS A 208 27.13 1.06 -6.76
C LYS A 208 27.26 1.27 -5.28
N ILE A 209 26.22 0.90 -4.55
CA ILE A 209 26.25 0.89 -3.09
C ILE A 209 26.27 -0.56 -2.59
N TYR A 210 27.02 -0.79 -1.53
CA TYR A 210 27.14 -2.08 -0.87
C TYR A 210 26.64 -1.95 0.56
N PHE A 211 25.75 -2.86 0.95
CA PHE A 211 25.15 -2.81 2.27
C PHE A 211 24.94 -4.21 2.86
N ASP A 212 24.97 -4.33 4.18
CA ASP A 212 24.81 -5.61 4.84
C ASP A 212 23.34 -6.05 4.94
N SER A 213 22.46 -5.13 5.29
CA SER A 213 21.08 -5.35 5.66
C SER A 213 20.28 -4.06 5.56
N LEU A 214 18.97 -4.16 5.41
CA LEU A 214 18.06 -3.02 5.56
C LEU A 214 17.03 -3.37 6.62
N ASP A 215 17.09 -2.65 7.72
CA ASP A 215 16.26 -2.89 8.89
C ASP A 215 15.24 -1.77 9.08
N LEU A 216 14.04 -2.12 9.51
CA LEU A 216 13.01 -1.19 9.98
C LEU A 216 12.87 -1.30 11.49
N ARG A 217 13.10 -0.20 12.19
CA ARG A 217 12.93 -0.08 13.63
C ARG A 217 11.57 0.52 13.96
N VAL A 218 10.85 -0.13 14.88
CA VAL A 218 9.57 0.32 15.45
C VAL A 218 9.61 0.21 16.98
N PRO A 219 8.76 0.91 17.75
CA PRO A 219 8.72 0.73 19.21
C PRO A 219 8.29 -0.69 19.60
N VAL A 220 8.75 -1.18 20.75
CA VAL A 220 8.20 -2.42 21.34
C VAL A 220 6.69 -2.27 21.55
N GLY A 221 5.95 -3.35 21.32
CA GLY A 221 4.49 -3.35 21.29
C GLY A 221 3.90 -3.03 19.91
N TRP A 222 4.76 -2.89 18.89
CA TRP A 222 4.40 -2.86 17.48
C TRP A 222 5.05 -4.02 16.72
N SER A 223 4.40 -4.44 15.65
CA SER A 223 4.84 -5.49 14.76
C SER A 223 4.83 -5.05 13.30
N VAL A 224 5.73 -5.60 12.50
CA VAL A 224 5.81 -5.37 11.05
C VAL A 224 5.33 -6.62 10.34
N MET A 225 4.38 -6.47 9.42
CA MET A 225 3.80 -7.57 8.65
C MET A 225 4.01 -7.36 7.16
N GLN A 226 4.23 -8.46 6.43
CA GLN A 226 4.21 -8.53 4.96
C GLN A 226 3.12 -9.49 4.49
N ALA A 227 2.58 -9.26 3.30
CA ALA A 227 1.50 -10.09 2.74
C ALA A 227 1.97 -11.53 2.49
N PHE A 228 3.19 -11.66 1.97
CA PHE A 228 3.76 -12.92 1.52
C PHE A 228 5.16 -13.10 2.12
N ALA A 229 5.55 -14.35 2.36
CA ALA A 229 6.90 -14.66 2.82
C ALA A 229 7.92 -14.35 1.72
N ASN A 230 9.10 -13.86 2.13
CA ASN A 230 10.26 -13.57 1.29
C ASN A 230 11.51 -14.05 2.04
N PRO A 231 12.46 -14.73 1.38
CA PRO A 231 13.65 -15.28 2.05
C PRO A 231 14.51 -14.24 2.75
N TYR A 232 14.45 -12.97 2.33
CA TYR A 232 15.25 -11.89 2.92
C TYR A 232 14.51 -11.07 3.99
N PHE A 233 13.26 -11.39 4.32
CA PHE A 233 12.58 -10.78 5.45
C PHE A 233 12.88 -11.57 6.72
N GLY A 234 13.38 -10.91 7.77
CA GLY A 234 13.75 -11.51 9.04
C GLY A 234 12.66 -11.40 10.11
N SER A 235 12.82 -12.15 11.20
CA SER A 235 12.01 -11.97 12.41
C SER A 235 12.41 -10.71 13.16
N GLY A 236 11.44 -10.08 13.84
CA GLY A 236 11.71 -8.95 14.73
C GLY A 236 12.59 -9.34 15.92
N SER A 237 13.47 -8.44 16.35
CA SER A 237 14.29 -8.59 17.55
C SER A 237 14.18 -7.35 18.44
N ASP A 238 14.03 -7.55 19.75
CA ASP A 238 13.84 -6.48 20.71
C ASP A 238 15.18 -6.03 21.30
N GLN A 239 15.46 -4.73 21.24
CA GLN A 239 16.63 -4.10 21.83
C GLN A 239 16.33 -2.67 22.29
N GLY A 240 16.51 -2.40 23.58
CA GLY A 240 16.47 -1.03 24.12
C GLY A 240 15.14 -0.28 23.89
N GLY A 241 14.00 -0.97 24.07
CA GLY A 241 12.67 -0.39 23.86
C GLY A 241 12.20 -0.33 22.39
N TRP A 242 13.04 -0.80 21.48
CA TRP A 242 12.76 -0.89 20.06
C TRP A 242 12.71 -2.34 19.59
N ARG A 243 11.89 -2.59 18.59
CA ARG A 243 11.86 -3.83 17.83
C ARG A 243 12.39 -3.56 16.42
N THR A 244 13.37 -4.33 16.00
CA THR A 244 14.03 -4.19 14.69
C THR A 244 13.67 -5.35 13.79
N TYR A 245 13.17 -5.07 12.58
CA TYR A 245 12.78 -6.05 11.57
C TYR A 245 13.70 -5.96 10.35
N PRO A 246 14.42 -7.02 9.98
CA PRO A 246 15.16 -7.05 8.73
C PRO A 246 14.21 -7.10 7.54
N LEU A 247 14.12 -6.01 6.77
CA LEU A 247 13.41 -5.96 5.48
C LEU A 247 14.25 -6.56 4.34
N VAL A 248 15.57 -6.48 4.51
CA VAL A 248 16.59 -7.23 3.77
C VAL A 248 17.59 -7.75 4.80
N LYS A 249 17.56 -9.05 5.09
CA LYS A 249 18.47 -9.67 6.05
C LYS A 249 19.90 -9.72 5.50
N ALA A 250 20.86 -9.77 6.42
CA ALA A 250 22.25 -10.02 6.09
C ALA A 250 22.45 -11.33 5.33
N MET A 251 23.34 -11.31 4.33
CA MET A 251 23.75 -12.55 3.67
C MET A 251 24.68 -13.37 4.56
N SER A 252 24.65 -14.68 4.35
CA SER A 252 25.59 -15.61 4.98
C SER A 252 27.04 -15.25 4.62
N ASN A 253 27.97 -15.56 5.54
CA ASN A 253 29.41 -15.39 5.35
C ASN A 253 29.87 -13.93 5.17
N GLY A 254 29.11 -12.95 5.68
CA GLY A 254 29.50 -11.54 5.67
C GLY A 254 29.52 -10.90 4.28
N LYS A 255 28.87 -11.52 3.28
CA LYS A 255 28.72 -10.91 1.96
C LYS A 255 27.80 -9.70 2.04
N MET A 256 28.09 -8.69 1.23
CA MET A 256 27.28 -7.47 1.11
C MET A 256 26.31 -7.58 -0.06
N HIS A 257 25.10 -7.08 0.14
CA HIS A 257 24.19 -6.80 -0.96
C HIS A 257 24.77 -5.68 -1.82
N MET A 258 24.44 -5.67 -3.11
CA MET A 258 24.87 -4.66 -4.04
C MET A 258 23.65 -4.10 -4.76
N MET A 259 23.51 -2.79 -4.76
CA MET A 259 22.47 -2.08 -5.49
C MET A 259 23.14 -1.16 -6.53
N PRO A 260 22.92 -1.41 -7.83
CA PRO A 260 23.53 -0.60 -8.87
C PRO A 260 22.82 0.74 -9.02
N ARG A 261 23.43 1.64 -9.80
CA ARG A 261 22.88 2.95 -10.11
C ARG A 261 21.51 2.79 -10.76
N GLN A 262 20.58 3.68 -10.41
CA GLN A 262 19.19 3.71 -10.86
C GLN A 262 18.35 2.47 -10.50
N ALA A 263 18.88 1.54 -9.70
CA ALA A 263 18.06 0.45 -9.19
C ALA A 263 17.03 0.96 -8.19
N HIS A 264 15.94 0.23 -8.08
CA HIS A 264 14.93 0.42 -7.04
C HIS A 264 14.27 -0.91 -6.70
N PHE A 265 13.68 -0.99 -5.51
CA PHE A 265 12.84 -2.11 -5.09
C PHE A 265 11.75 -1.62 -4.14
N VAL A 266 10.71 -2.45 -3.98
CA VAL A 266 9.54 -2.12 -3.17
C VAL A 266 9.38 -3.08 -1.99
N ARG A 267 8.93 -2.54 -0.85
CA ARG A 267 8.42 -3.30 0.30
C ARG A 267 7.04 -2.77 0.68
N ARG A 268 6.02 -3.62 0.61
CA ARG A 268 4.66 -3.34 1.09
C ARG A 268 4.48 -3.97 2.46
N LEU A 269 4.30 -3.13 3.48
CA LEU A 269 4.28 -3.53 4.88
C LEU A 269 3.02 -3.00 5.58
N MET A 270 2.67 -3.63 6.69
CA MET A 270 1.80 -3.06 7.72
C MET A 270 2.57 -2.91 9.01
N ILE A 271 2.46 -1.75 9.65
CA ILE A 271 2.97 -1.51 11.01
C ILE A 271 1.77 -1.54 11.95
N VAL A 272 1.75 -2.50 12.87
CA VAL A 272 0.53 -2.92 13.57
C VAL A 272 0.77 -2.94 15.06
N LYS A 273 -0.16 -2.39 15.84
CA LYS A 273 -0.15 -2.53 17.29
C LYS A 273 -0.32 -4.01 17.67
N ASP A 274 0.51 -4.52 18.57
CA ASP A 274 0.44 -5.91 19.00
C ASP A 274 -0.97 -6.24 19.53
N GLY A 275 -1.57 -7.33 19.04
CA GLY A 275 -2.96 -7.73 19.32
C GLY A 275 -3.94 -7.48 18.17
N HIS A 276 -3.57 -6.66 17.17
CA HIS A 276 -4.44 -6.29 16.05
C HIS A 276 -4.03 -6.87 14.69
N GLN A 277 -3.14 -7.86 14.68
CA GLN A 277 -2.58 -8.45 13.46
C GLN A 277 -3.66 -9.04 12.53
N SER A 278 -4.75 -9.60 13.07
CA SER A 278 -5.83 -10.17 12.25
C SER A 278 -6.57 -9.11 11.43
N ARG A 279 -6.80 -7.91 11.98
CA ARG A 279 -7.41 -6.78 11.27
C ARG A 279 -6.47 -6.23 10.19
N ALA A 280 -5.21 -6.01 10.55
CA ALA A 280 -4.21 -5.52 9.60
C ALA A 280 -3.96 -6.52 8.45
N ARG A 281 -3.99 -7.83 8.74
CA ARG A 281 -3.84 -8.90 7.74
C ARG A 281 -4.88 -8.79 6.63
N MET A 282 -6.13 -8.48 6.99
CA MET A 282 -7.22 -8.30 6.02
C MET A 282 -6.88 -7.21 5.00
N HIS A 283 -6.40 -6.05 5.46
CA HIS A 283 -5.98 -4.97 4.56
C HIS A 283 -4.74 -5.36 3.74
N LEU A 284 -3.78 -6.02 4.38
CA LEU A 284 -2.51 -6.41 3.76
C LEU A 284 -2.69 -7.42 2.62
N THR A 285 -3.68 -8.30 2.72
CA THR A 285 -4.04 -9.27 1.69
C THR A 285 -5.22 -8.81 0.84
N GLU A 286 -5.62 -7.54 0.93
CA GLU A 286 -6.72 -6.94 0.16
C GLU A 286 -8.06 -7.69 0.32
N GLY A 287 -8.27 -8.34 1.46
CA GLY A 287 -9.50 -9.12 1.75
C GLY A 287 -10.76 -8.26 1.87
N ASN A 288 -10.59 -6.94 1.95
CA ASN A 288 -11.65 -5.95 1.96
C ASN A 288 -11.91 -5.29 0.60
N LEU A 289 -11.27 -5.78 -0.46
CA LEU A 289 -11.47 -5.26 -1.81
C LEU A 289 -12.76 -5.83 -2.42
N ALA A 290 -13.58 -4.94 -2.95
CA ALA A 290 -14.77 -5.22 -3.71
C ALA A 290 -14.64 -4.66 -5.14
N PHE A 291 -15.49 -5.17 -6.01
CA PHE A 291 -15.54 -4.81 -7.43
C PHE A 291 -16.98 -4.44 -7.77
N SER A 292 -17.16 -3.41 -8.59
CA SER A 292 -18.47 -3.11 -9.18
C SER A 292 -18.97 -4.34 -9.94
N GLN A 293 -20.28 -4.59 -9.91
CA GLN A 293 -20.89 -5.74 -10.56
C GLN A 293 -21.88 -5.31 -11.64
N ARG A 294 -22.03 -6.14 -12.68
CA ARG A 294 -23.12 -5.99 -13.65
C ARG A 294 -24.46 -6.12 -12.93
N GLY A 295 -25.45 -5.32 -13.31
CA GLY A 295 -26.79 -5.41 -12.76
C GLY A 295 -27.69 -4.29 -13.25
N THR A 296 -28.90 -4.26 -12.71
CA THR A 296 -29.94 -3.29 -13.07
C THR A 296 -30.51 -2.68 -11.79
N ALA A 297 -30.61 -1.36 -11.76
CA ALA A 297 -31.29 -0.64 -10.68
C ALA A 297 -32.81 -0.92 -10.72
N PRO A 298 -33.57 -0.69 -9.63
CA PRO A 298 -35.02 -0.93 -9.61
C PRO A 298 -35.80 -0.25 -10.74
N GLY A 299 -35.31 0.87 -11.27
CA GLY A 299 -35.90 1.60 -12.40
C GLY A 299 -35.57 1.04 -13.79
N GLY A 300 -34.89 -0.10 -13.91
CA GLY A 300 -34.54 -0.72 -15.19
C GLY A 300 -33.24 -0.23 -15.83
N TYR A 301 -32.58 0.76 -15.24
CA TYR A 301 -31.30 1.28 -15.72
C TYR A 301 -30.14 0.35 -15.36
N SER A 302 -29.18 0.18 -16.29
CA SER A 302 -27.95 -0.57 -16.02
C SER A 302 -27.12 0.13 -14.94
N LEU A 303 -26.61 -0.63 -13.98
CA LEU A 303 -25.68 -0.12 -12.98
C LEU A 303 -24.36 0.33 -13.64
N TRP A 304 -23.72 1.34 -13.06
CA TRP A 304 -22.35 1.70 -13.42
C TRP A 304 -21.41 0.56 -13.04
N SER A 305 -20.70 0.02 -14.03
CA SER A 305 -19.84 -1.14 -13.85
C SER A 305 -18.93 -1.29 -15.05
N TRP A 306 -17.91 -2.13 -14.90
CA TRP A 306 -17.00 -2.50 -15.99
C TRP A 306 -17.70 -3.25 -17.15
N TRP A 307 -18.96 -3.62 -16.97
CA TRP A 307 -19.83 -4.24 -17.97
C TRP A 307 -20.93 -3.31 -18.48
N ASN A 308 -20.89 -2.01 -18.19
CA ASN A 308 -21.82 -1.06 -18.80
C ASN A 308 -21.06 -0.28 -19.89
N GLU A 309 -21.54 -0.28 -21.13
CA GLU A 309 -20.89 0.36 -22.28
C GLU A 309 -20.61 1.86 -22.08
N GLU A 310 -21.47 2.54 -21.34
CA GLU A 310 -21.34 3.97 -21.04
C GLU A 310 -20.19 4.27 -20.07
N THR A 311 -19.79 3.28 -19.26
CA THR A 311 -18.80 3.45 -18.18
C THR A 311 -17.59 2.51 -18.30
N ALA A 312 -17.64 1.52 -19.20
CA ALA A 312 -16.58 0.55 -19.41
C ALA A 312 -15.38 1.21 -20.09
N ARG A 313 -14.43 1.66 -19.27
CA ARG A 313 -13.16 2.29 -19.67
C ARG A 313 -11.96 1.54 -19.09
N TYR A 314 -12.08 0.21 -18.98
CA TYR A 314 -10.99 -0.63 -18.50
C TYR A 314 -9.87 -0.70 -19.55
N TYR A 315 -8.68 -0.19 -19.22
CA TYR A 315 -7.52 -0.18 -20.12
C TYR A 315 -7.74 0.81 -21.31
N PRO A 316 -6.76 1.12 -22.19
CA PRO A 316 -6.97 1.98 -23.38
C PRO A 316 -8.09 1.53 -24.33
N GLN A 317 -8.64 0.34 -24.13
CA GLN A 317 -9.75 -0.19 -24.92
C GLN A 317 -11.06 0.07 -24.17
N SER A 318 -11.78 1.12 -24.56
CA SER A 318 -13.10 1.51 -24.04
C SER A 318 -14.22 0.52 -24.40
N HIS A 319 -14.01 -0.77 -24.09
CA HIS A 319 -14.92 -1.86 -24.41
C HIS A 319 -15.44 -2.53 -23.14
N ARG A 320 -16.65 -3.05 -23.24
CA ARG A 320 -17.26 -3.89 -22.21
C ARG A 320 -16.36 -5.10 -21.93
N LEU A 321 -16.16 -5.44 -20.65
CA LEU A 321 -15.48 -6.68 -20.32
C LEU A 321 -16.25 -7.88 -20.91
N PRO A 322 -15.54 -8.87 -21.51
CA PRO A 322 -16.19 -10.05 -22.05
C PRO A 322 -16.88 -10.85 -20.95
N SER A 323 -17.99 -11.51 -21.30
CA SER A 323 -18.60 -12.48 -20.38
C SER A 323 -17.79 -13.76 -20.38
N LEU A 324 -17.43 -14.21 -19.16
CA LEU A 324 -16.80 -15.50 -18.92
C LEU A 324 -17.79 -16.55 -18.40
N ASP A 325 -19.09 -16.33 -18.56
CA ASP A 325 -20.15 -17.24 -18.06
C ASP A 325 -19.98 -18.67 -18.62
N HIS A 326 -19.37 -18.82 -19.81
CA HIS A 326 -19.13 -20.11 -20.46
C HIS A 326 -17.95 -20.93 -19.86
N VAL A 327 -17.05 -20.31 -19.09
CA VAL A 327 -15.85 -20.98 -18.53
C VAL A 327 -16.12 -21.60 -17.16
N GLY A 328 -17.19 -21.14 -16.48
CA GLY A 328 -17.51 -21.53 -15.10
C GLY A 328 -16.68 -20.76 -14.07
N LEU A 329 -17.36 -20.04 -13.17
CA LEU A 329 -16.70 -19.19 -12.17
C LEU A 329 -15.77 -19.96 -11.24
N GLU A 330 -16.16 -21.19 -10.86
CA GLU A 330 -15.36 -22.04 -9.97
C GLU A 330 -14.02 -22.43 -10.60
N SER A 331 -14.02 -22.80 -11.89
CA SER A 331 -12.80 -23.14 -12.64
C SER A 331 -11.84 -21.94 -12.72
N ILE A 332 -12.36 -20.74 -13.00
CA ILE A 332 -11.57 -19.50 -13.00
C ILE A 332 -10.99 -19.24 -11.61
N ALA A 333 -11.80 -19.35 -10.56
CA ALA A 333 -11.38 -19.10 -9.18
C ALA A 333 -10.28 -20.07 -8.72
N GLN A 334 -10.43 -21.36 -9.04
CA GLN A 334 -9.43 -22.39 -8.75
C GLN A 334 -8.13 -22.14 -9.52
N GLY A 335 -8.22 -21.78 -10.81
CA GLY A 335 -7.07 -21.45 -11.64
C GLY A 335 -6.29 -20.23 -11.13
N LEU A 336 -6.99 -19.15 -10.76
CA LEU A 336 -6.38 -17.95 -10.17
C LEU A 336 -5.74 -18.23 -8.81
N SER A 337 -6.41 -19.02 -7.98
CA SER A 337 -5.89 -19.41 -6.66
C SER A 337 -4.64 -20.28 -6.78
N SER A 338 -4.60 -21.19 -7.76
CA SER A 338 -3.41 -22.01 -8.07
C SER A 338 -2.24 -21.15 -8.55
N LYS A 339 -2.49 -20.17 -9.43
CA LYS A 339 -1.47 -19.21 -9.89
C LYS A 339 -0.93 -18.37 -8.74
N LEU A 340 -1.81 -17.88 -7.86
CA LEU A 340 -1.40 -17.12 -6.67
C LEU A 340 -0.50 -17.97 -5.77
N ALA A 341 -0.89 -19.22 -5.47
CA ALA A 341 -0.11 -20.13 -4.64
C ALA A 341 1.28 -20.40 -5.23
N GLN A 342 1.38 -20.59 -6.55
CA GLN A 342 2.66 -20.76 -7.25
C GLN A 342 3.55 -19.50 -7.10
N ARG A 343 2.99 -18.30 -7.33
CA ARG A 343 3.74 -17.04 -7.18
C ARG A 343 4.21 -16.80 -5.74
N MET A 344 3.36 -17.12 -4.77
CA MET A 344 3.71 -17.05 -3.35
C MET A 344 4.87 -17.98 -3.01
N ALA A 345 4.86 -19.21 -3.54
CA ALA A 345 5.96 -20.16 -3.34
C ALA A 345 7.26 -19.68 -4.00
N SER A 346 7.20 -19.15 -5.23
CA SER A 346 8.36 -18.55 -5.89
C SER A 346 8.96 -17.41 -5.07
N LEU A 347 8.11 -16.51 -4.55
CA LEU A 347 8.55 -15.41 -3.69
C LEU A 347 9.18 -15.92 -2.39
N ALA A 348 8.54 -16.88 -1.71
CA ALA A 348 9.02 -17.42 -0.44
C ALA A 348 10.38 -18.16 -0.57
N ASN A 349 10.64 -18.76 -1.73
CA ASN A 349 11.87 -19.49 -1.99
C ASN A 349 12.94 -18.65 -2.71
N GLY A 350 12.59 -17.43 -3.17
CA GLY A 350 13.50 -16.60 -3.97
C GLY A 350 13.84 -17.21 -5.34
N THR A 351 12.94 -18.02 -5.91
CA THR A 351 13.12 -18.68 -7.21
C THR A 351 12.36 -17.93 -8.29
N SER A 352 12.90 -17.86 -9.50
CA SER A 352 12.15 -17.37 -10.67
C SER A 352 10.87 -18.19 -10.86
N GLY A 353 9.80 -17.52 -11.26
CA GLY A 353 8.56 -18.19 -11.66
C GLY A 353 8.72 -18.81 -13.05
N SER A 354 7.78 -18.53 -13.96
CA SER A 354 7.84 -18.95 -15.36
C SER A 354 8.78 -18.11 -16.24
N TYR A 355 9.62 -17.25 -15.65
CA TYR A 355 10.46 -16.32 -16.39
C TYR A 355 11.81 -16.97 -16.77
N PRO A 356 12.29 -16.83 -18.02
CA PRO A 356 13.42 -17.62 -18.53
C PRO A 356 14.80 -17.11 -18.05
N LEU A 357 14.87 -16.00 -17.31
CA LEU A 357 16.12 -15.42 -16.86
C LEU A 357 16.30 -15.61 -15.35
N ASN A 358 17.33 -16.37 -14.99
CA ASN A 358 17.82 -16.52 -13.62
C ASN A 358 19.08 -15.65 -13.47
N SER A 359 18.97 -14.49 -12.82
CA SER A 359 20.17 -13.72 -12.46
C SER A 359 20.39 -13.77 -10.94
N PRO A 360 21.60 -14.18 -10.49
CA PRO A 360 21.95 -14.20 -9.06
C PRO A 360 22.13 -12.78 -8.48
N GLY A 361 22.20 -11.74 -9.32
CA GLY A 361 22.59 -10.39 -8.90
C GLY A 361 21.50 -9.54 -8.24
N LEU A 362 20.22 -9.96 -8.32
CA LEU A 362 19.08 -9.18 -7.80
C LEU A 362 18.14 -10.00 -6.89
N GLY A 363 18.55 -11.20 -6.47
CA GLY A 363 17.72 -12.10 -5.66
C GLY A 363 17.24 -11.52 -4.32
N TRP A 364 17.90 -10.47 -3.79
CA TRP A 364 17.48 -9.74 -2.60
C TRP A 364 16.36 -8.70 -2.85
N ALA A 365 16.21 -8.27 -4.11
CA ALA A 365 15.25 -7.29 -4.58
C ALA A 365 13.99 -7.92 -5.21
N HIS A 366 13.79 -9.25 -5.03
CA HIS A 366 12.67 -10.13 -5.47
C HIS A 366 13.09 -11.16 -6.55
N PRO A 367 12.46 -12.36 -6.60
CA PRO A 367 12.66 -13.29 -7.69
C PRO A 367 12.18 -12.73 -9.03
N TRP A 368 12.93 -13.04 -10.09
CA TRP A 368 12.66 -12.57 -11.44
C TRP A 368 11.30 -13.06 -11.98
N GLY A 369 10.49 -12.13 -12.48
CA GLY A 369 9.29 -12.38 -13.29
C GLY A 369 8.13 -13.06 -12.56
N VAL A 370 7.87 -12.67 -11.31
CA VAL A 370 6.67 -13.06 -10.54
C VAL A 370 5.57 -12.00 -10.64
#